data_AF-A0A0C9RVM6-F1
#
_entry.id   AF-A0A0C9RVM6-F1
#
_cell.length_a   1.000
_cell.length_b   1.000
_cell.length_c   1.000
_cell.angle_alpha   90.00
_cell.angle_beta   90.00
_cell.angle_gamma   90.00
#
_symmetry.space_group_name_H-M   'P 1'
#
loop_
_entity.id
_entity.type
_entity.pdbx_description
1 polymer ?
#
loop_
_entity_poly.entity_id
_entity_poly.type
_entity_poly.pdbx_seq_one_letter_code
_entity_poly.pdbx_strand_id
1 'polypeptide(L)'
;MFRLVHLTDFNIAVQALTLLFQILDAKSSLSDRFYGALHRKALDPALEHSTHQTMFLNLLYKSLKRDTENNRVKAFLKRLLQ
;
A
#
# COMPACT_ATOMS: atom_id res chain seq x y z
N MET A 1 -11.60 8.28 10.17
CA MET A 1 -10.85 7.23 9.45
C MET A 1 -9.86 7.78 8.42
N PHE A 2 -10.25 8.65 7.47
CA PHE A 2 -9.31 9.18 6.44
C PHE A 2 -8.24 10.15 6.97
N ARG A 3 -8.51 10.89 8.06
CA ARG A 3 -7.54 11.76 8.73
C ARG A 3 -6.49 11.01 9.55
N LEU A 4 -6.82 9.82 10.07
CA LEU A 4 -5.90 9.02 10.89
C LEU A 4 -4.70 8.55 10.07
N VAL A 5 -4.90 8.12 8.82
CA VAL A 5 -3.82 7.64 7.93
C VAL A 5 -2.81 8.72 7.53
N HIS A 6 -3.18 10.01 7.64
CA HIS A 6 -2.29 11.14 7.39
C HIS A 6 -1.53 11.64 8.63
N LEU A 7 -1.94 11.21 9.83
CA LEU A 7 -1.39 11.70 11.11
C LEU A 7 -0.78 10.58 11.98
N THR A 8 -0.79 9.34 11.50
CA THR A 8 -0.30 8.17 12.26
C THR A 8 1.02 7.69 11.70
N ASP A 9 1.83 7.13 12.62
CA ASP A 9 3.07 6.43 12.31
C ASP A 9 2.88 5.48 11.13
N PHE A 10 3.87 5.46 10.25
CA PHE A 10 3.91 4.60 9.08
C PHE A 10 3.50 3.16 9.41
N ASN A 11 3.96 2.64 10.55
CA ASN A 11 3.68 1.29 11.01
C ASN A 11 2.19 1.01 11.24
N ILE A 12 1.44 1.95 11.84
CA ILE A 12 0.00 1.81 12.06
C ILE A 12 -0.74 1.85 10.72
N ALA A 13 -0.32 2.74 9.81
CA ALA A 13 -0.88 2.81 8.48
C ALA A 13 -0.65 1.52 7.67
N VAL A 14 0.54 0.91 7.76
CA VAL A 14 0.83 -0.39 7.10
C VAL A 14 -0.07 -1.50 7.65
N GLN A 15 -0.26 -1.56 8.97
CA GLN A 15 -1.16 -2.55 9.58
C GLN A 15 -2.61 -2.35 9.14
N ALA A 16 -3.09 -1.10 9.14
CA ALA A 16 -4.44 -0.77 8.67
C ALA A 16 -4.62 -1.11 7.17
N LEU A 17 -3.64 -0.80 6.33
CA LEU A 17 -3.67 -1.15 4.90
C LEU A 17 -3.64 -2.67 4.69
N THR A 18 -2.92 -3.41 5.52
CA THR A 18 -2.88 -4.88 5.47
C THR A 18 -4.26 -5.47 5.79
N LEU A 19 -4.92 -4.98 6.84
CA LEU A 19 -6.27 -5.42 7.18
C LEU A 19 -7.28 -5.06 6.08
N LEU A 20 -7.19 -3.84 5.53
CA LEU A 20 -8.04 -3.41 4.42
C LEU A 20 -7.83 -4.30 3.20
N PHE A 21 -6.58 -4.64 2.86
CA PHE A 21 -6.28 -5.55 1.76
C PHE A 21 -6.95 -6.91 1.98
N GLN A 22 -6.84 -7.51 3.17
CA GLN A 22 -7.47 -8.81 3.48
C GLN A 22 -8.99 -8.76 3.28
N ILE A 23 -9.65 -7.70 3.78
CA ILE A 23 -11.12 -7.54 3.67
C ILE A 23 -11.55 -7.32 2.22
N LEU A 24 -10.83 -6.47 1.48
CA LEU A 24 -11.17 -6.12 0.10
C LEU A 24 -10.86 -7.27 -0.87
N ASP A 25 -9.75 -7.98 -0.66
CA ASP A 25 -9.38 -9.15 -1.47
C ASP A 25 -10.39 -10.28 -1.28
N ALA A 26 -10.80 -10.56 -0.03
CA ALA A 26 -11.84 -11.56 0.26
C ALA A 26 -13.20 -11.23 -0.39
N LYS A 27 -13.49 -9.94 -0.60
CA LYS A 27 -14.71 -9.45 -1.25
C LYS A 27 -14.55 -9.17 -2.74
N SER A 28 -13.38 -9.43 -3.32
CA SER A 28 -13.03 -9.07 -4.71
C SER A 28 -13.35 -7.60 -5.04
N SER A 29 -13.15 -6.70 -4.08
CA SER A 29 -13.53 -5.28 -4.13
C SER A 29 -12.33 -4.33 -3.99
N LEU A 30 -11.13 -4.83 -4.33
CA LEU A 30 -9.94 -3.99 -4.48
C LEU A 30 -10.23 -2.94 -5.56
N SER A 31 -10.10 -1.68 -5.18
CA SER A 31 -10.45 -0.52 -6.01
C SER A 31 -9.29 0.46 -6.08
N ASP A 32 -9.37 1.39 -7.03
CA ASP A 32 -8.39 2.46 -7.22
C ASP A 32 -8.12 3.26 -5.94
N ARG A 33 -9.11 3.36 -5.05
CA ARG A 33 -8.97 4.03 -3.75
C ARG A 33 -7.96 3.33 -2.84
N PHE A 34 -7.96 2.00 -2.82
CA PHE A 34 -6.98 1.21 -2.06
C PHE A 34 -5.58 1.43 -2.64
N TYR A 35 -5.42 1.29 -3.96
CA TYR A 35 -4.13 1.48 -4.60
C TYR A 35 -3.61 2.92 -4.48
N GLY A 36 -4.48 3.93 -4.54
CA GLY A 36 -4.11 5.32 -4.30
C GLY A 36 -3.67 5.60 -2.86
N ALA A 37 -4.19 4.86 -1.88
CA ALA A 37 -3.71 4.93 -0.50
C ALA A 37 -2.37 4.21 -0.32
N LEU A 38 -2.23 3.02 -0.92
CA LEU A 38 -0.98 2.25 -0.93
C LEU A 38 0.16 3.03 -1.61
N HIS A 39 -0.11 3.66 -2.75
CA HIS A 39 0.83 4.50 -3.48
C HIS A 39 1.30 5.68 -2.63
N ARG A 40 0.39 6.40 -1.98
CA ARG A 40 0.77 7.51 -1.10
C ARG A 40 1.68 7.06 0.05
N LYS A 41 1.46 5.86 0.60
CA LYS A 41 2.36 5.31 1.62
C LYS A 41 3.69 4.81 1.06
N ALA A 42 3.75 4.41 -0.20
CA ALA A 42 5.02 4.15 -0.89
C ALA A 42 5.89 5.41 -1.08
N LEU A 43 5.28 6.60 -1.02
CA LEU A 43 5.99 7.89 -1.10
C LEU A 43 6.40 8.44 0.27
N ASP A 44 6.01 7.78 1.36
CA ASP A 44 6.23 8.28 2.71
C ASP A 44 7.72 8.11 3.08
N PRO A 45 8.46 9.20 3.40
CA PRO A 45 9.87 9.11 3.79
C PRO A 45 10.12 8.21 4.99
N ALA A 46 9.10 8.01 5.84
CA ALA A 46 9.19 7.10 6.97
C ALA A 46 9.35 5.62 6.56
N LEU A 47 9.10 5.27 5.29
CA LEU A 47 9.32 3.91 4.76
C LEU A 47 10.78 3.46 4.91
N GLU A 48 11.74 4.34 4.65
CA GLU A 48 13.18 4.02 4.69
C GLU A 48 13.69 3.76 6.11
N HIS A 49 13.06 4.40 7.10
CA HIS A 49 13.45 4.31 8.50
C HIS A 49 12.52 3.39 9.33
N SER A 50 11.51 2.80 8.70
CA SER A 50 10.52 1.97 9.39
C SER A 50 11.05 0.56 9.66
N THR A 51 10.79 0.06 10.86
CA THR A 51 10.98 -1.36 11.23
C THR A 51 10.01 -2.32 10.52
N HIS A 52 8.97 -1.79 9.86
CA HIS A 52 7.95 -2.56 9.13
C HIS A 52 8.11 -2.48 7.61
N GLN A 53 9.28 -2.08 7.10
CA GLN A 53 9.56 -1.99 5.67
C GLN A 53 9.26 -3.32 4.94
N THR A 54 9.70 -4.45 5.49
CA THR A 54 9.42 -5.80 4.96
C THR A 54 7.92 -6.11 4.92
N MET A 55 7.16 -5.68 5.93
CA MET A 55 5.71 -5.88 5.97
C MET A 55 5.02 -5.08 4.86
N PHE A 56 5.45 -3.83 4.66
CA PHE A 56 4.94 -2.99 3.58
C PHE A 56 5.27 -3.56 2.20
N LEU A 57 6.52 -3.98 1.95
CA LEU A 57 6.93 -4.57 0.68
C LEU A 57 6.15 -5.86 0.37
N ASN A 58 5.89 -6.69 1.38
CA ASN A 58 5.03 -7.87 1.23
C ASN A 58 3.59 -7.51 0.84
N LEU A 59 3.01 -6.50 1.48
CA LEU A 59 1.68 -5.99 1.14
C LEU A 59 1.66 -5.45 -0.30
N LEU A 60 2.68 -4.68 -0.67
CA LEU A 60 2.82 -4.11 -2.01
C LEU A 60 2.89 -5.21 -3.06
N TYR A 61 3.76 -6.21 -2.87
CA TYR A 61 3.87 -7.35 -3.76
C TYR A 61 2.54 -8.09 -3.95
N LYS A 62 1.85 -8.42 -2.84
CA LYS A 62 0.54 -9.09 -2.90
C LYS A 62 -0.51 -8.25 -3.63
N SER A 63 -0.51 -6.94 -3.38
CA SER A 63 -1.43 -6.00 -4.02
C SER A 63 -1.19 -5.92 -5.52
N LEU A 64 0.06 -5.75 -5.96
CA LEU A 64 0.42 -5.68 -7.37
C LEU A 64 0.15 -7.00 -8.12
N LYS A 65 0.36 -8.15 -7.46
CA LYS A 65 0.04 -9.45 -8.04
C LYS A 65 -1.46 -9.65 -8.31
N ARG A 66 -2.32 -8.98 -7.54
CA ARG A 66 -3.79 -9.01 -7.71
C ARG A 66 -4.30 -7.91 -8.65
N ASP A 67 -3.43 -6.98 -9.05
CA ASP A 67 -3.81 -5.84 -9.86
C ASP A 67 -3.91 -6.23 -11.34
N THR A 68 -5.06 -5.98 -11.96
CA THR A 68 -5.29 -6.20 -13.39
C THR A 68 -4.83 -5.01 -14.24
N GLU A 69 -4.64 -3.83 -13.64
CA GLU A 69 -4.27 -2.60 -14.34
C GLU A 69 -2.76 -2.46 -14.49
N ASN A 70 -2.22 -2.96 -15.60
CA ASN A 70 -0.79 -2.95 -15.89
C ASN A 70 -0.15 -1.56 -15.84
N ASN A 71 -0.87 -0.49 -16.20
CA ASN A 71 -0.36 0.88 -16.13
C ASN A 71 -0.04 1.30 -14.69
N ARG A 72 -0.89 0.87 -13.74
CA ARG A 72 -0.70 1.13 -12.32
C ARG A 72 0.47 0.34 -11.77
N VAL A 73 0.58 -0.94 -12.13
CA VAL A 73 1.72 -1.79 -11.76
C VAL A 73 3.04 -1.18 -12.22
N LYS A 74 3.12 -0.71 -13.48
CA LYS A 74 4.29 -0.02 -14.01
C LYS A 74 4.63 1.25 -13.24
N ALA A 75 3.63 2.04 -12.84
CA ALA A 75 3.86 3.25 -12.03
C ALA A 75 4.47 2.91 -10.66
N PHE A 76 3.98 1.86 -9.99
CA PHE A 76 4.56 1.39 -8.73
C PHE A 76 5.99 0.86 -8.91
N LEU A 77 6.25 0.07 -9.94
CA LEU A 77 7.60 -0.45 -10.21
C LEU A 77 8.58 0.68 -10.53
N LYS A 78 8.17 1.64 -11.36
CA LYS A 78 8.98 2.83 -11.64
C LYS A 78 9.33 3.58 -10.35
N ARG A 79 8.38 3.68 -9.42
CA ARG A 79 8.61 4.35 -8.14
C ARG A 79 9.56 3.58 -7.22
N LEU A 80 9.53 2.25 -7.21
CA LEU A 80 10.43 1.44 -6.38
C LEU A 80 11.89 1.48 -6.85
N LEU A 81 12.11 1.73 -8.14
CA LEU A 81 13.44 1.78 -8.75
C LEU A 81 14.06 3.18 -8.79
N GLN A 82 13.26 4.22 -8.48
CA GLN A 82 13.73 5.59 -8.34
C GLN A 82 14.42 5.79 -6.99
#